data_AF-A0A183C1I2-F1
#
_entry.id   AF-A0A183C1I2-F1
#
_cell.length_a   1.000
_cell.length_b   1.000
_cell.length_c   1.000
_cell.angle_alpha   90.00
_cell.angle_beta   90.00
_cell.angle_gamma   90.00
#
_symmetry.space_group_name_H-M   'P 1'
#
loop_
_entity.id
_entity.type
_entity.pdbx_description
1 polymer ?
#
loop_
_entity_poly.entity_id
_entity_poly.type
_entity_poly.pdbx_seq_one_letter_code
_entity_poly.pdbx_strand_id
1 'polypeptide(L)'
;MVEDALMGALVGPTFACIIGNQFRRSRAGDRFYFENPNIFSPAQLTEFKKTSLSRLLCDNGDRITKVPSTAFLLPFAGGGVSACAELPQLDLNKWQE
;
A
#
# COMPACT_ATOMS: atom_id res chain seq x y z
N MET A 1 16.07 -17.34 -9.58
CA MET A 1 16.21 -16.33 -10.65
C MET A 1 17.66 -16.35 -11.11
N VAL A 2 17.93 -16.13 -12.40
CA VAL A 2 19.30 -16.28 -12.96
C VAL A 2 20.10 -14.98 -12.92
N GLU A 3 19.45 -13.84 -13.06
CA GLU A 3 20.08 -12.52 -12.93
C GLU A 3 20.18 -12.10 -11.47
N ASP A 4 21.25 -11.36 -11.14
CA ASP A 4 21.40 -10.70 -9.85
C ASP A 4 20.34 -9.61 -9.66
N ALA A 5 19.86 -9.47 -8.43
CA ALA A 5 18.91 -8.43 -8.08
C ALA A 5 19.52 -7.03 -8.19
N LEU A 6 18.73 -6.05 -8.63
CA LEU A 6 19.12 -4.64 -8.58
C LEU A 6 19.24 -4.18 -7.11
N MET A 7 20.06 -3.16 -6.85
CA MET A 7 20.23 -2.61 -5.50
C MET A 7 18.87 -2.19 -4.90
N GLY A 8 18.52 -2.78 -3.75
CA GLY A 8 17.25 -2.54 -3.07
C GLY A 8 16.02 -3.20 -3.71
N ALA A 9 16.19 -4.05 -4.72
CA ALA A 9 15.11 -4.80 -5.37
C ALA A 9 15.20 -6.30 -5.04
N LEU A 10 14.13 -7.02 -5.35
CA LEU A 10 14.05 -8.48 -5.22
C LEU A 10 14.29 -9.22 -6.55
N VAL A 11 14.40 -8.48 -7.66
CA VAL A 11 14.45 -9.03 -9.01
C VAL A 11 15.56 -8.40 -9.84
N GLY A 12 16.08 -9.16 -10.80
CA GLY A 12 17.07 -8.69 -11.77
C GLY A 12 16.47 -7.84 -12.90
N PRO A 13 17.33 -7.29 -13.77
CA PRO A 13 16.95 -6.32 -14.81
C PRO A 13 15.79 -6.75 -15.71
N THR A 14 15.77 -8.01 -16.15
CA THR A 14 14.76 -8.52 -17.08
C THR A 14 13.38 -8.53 -16.42
N PHE A 15 13.27 -9.07 -15.20
CA PHE A 15 12.00 -9.06 -14.48
C PHE A 15 11.59 -7.68 -13.99
N ALA A 16 12.54 -6.81 -13.63
CA ALA A 16 12.23 -5.41 -13.34
C ALA A 16 11.57 -4.71 -14.55
N CYS A 17 12.11 -4.94 -15.75
CA CYS A 17 11.55 -4.40 -17.00
C CYS A 17 10.14 -4.94 -17.28
N ILE A 18 9.95 -6.26 -17.21
CA ILE A 18 8.66 -6.90 -17.49
C ILE A 18 7.61 -6.45 -16.47
N ILE A 19 7.90 -6.59 -15.18
CA ILE A 19 6.97 -6.22 -14.09
C ILE A 19 6.62 -4.73 -14.16
N GLY A 20 7.63 -3.86 -14.28
CA GLY A 20 7.42 -2.42 -14.37
C GLY A 20 6.58 -2.00 -15.57
N ASN A 21 6.83 -2.58 -16.75
CA ASN A 21 6.01 -2.31 -17.93
C ASN A 21 4.57 -2.78 -17.77
N GLN A 22 4.35 -3.96 -17.19
CA GLN A 22 3.00 -4.46 -16.95
C GLN A 22 2.24 -3.56 -15.97
N PHE A 23 2.81 -3.23 -14.81
CA PHE A 23 2.15 -2.32 -13.85
C PHE A 23 1.86 -0.94 -14.43
N ARG A 24 2.79 -0.37 -15.21
CA ARG A 24 2.57 0.91 -15.88
C ARG A 24 1.39 0.86 -16.85
N ARG A 25 1.32 -0.19 -17.69
CA ARG A 25 0.23 -0.36 -18.67
C ARG A 25 -1.10 -0.61 -17.99
N SER A 26 -1.14 -1.42 -16.93
CA SER A 26 -2.35 -1.66 -16.14
C SER A 26 -2.87 -0.38 -15.50
N ARG A 27 -2.00 0.44 -14.89
CA ARG A 27 -2.39 1.74 -14.33
C ARG A 27 -2.90 2.71 -15.39
N ALA A 28 -2.13 2.90 -16.47
CA ALA A 28 -2.44 3.90 -17.49
C ALA A 28 -3.64 3.52 -18.37
N GLY A 29 -3.87 2.22 -18.57
CA GLY A 29 -4.99 1.70 -19.37
C GLY A 29 -6.30 1.55 -18.60
N ASP A 30 -6.28 1.71 -17.27
CA ASP A 30 -7.47 1.62 -16.44
C ASP A 30 -8.18 2.97 -16.34
N ARG A 31 -9.34 3.05 -17.00
CA ARG A 31 -10.22 4.23 -16.96
C ARG A 31 -10.63 4.59 -15.53
N PHE A 32 -10.79 3.61 -14.65
CA PHE A 32 -11.23 3.76 -13.27
C PHE A 32 -10.08 3.76 -12.26
N TYR A 33 -8.83 3.86 -12.72
CA TYR A 33 -7.70 3.98 -11.81
C TYR A 33 -7.94 5.13 -10.82
N PHE A 34 -7.82 4.83 -9.53
CA PHE A 34 -8.41 5.67 -8.47
C PHE A 34 -7.91 7.13 -8.47
N GLU A 35 -6.67 7.39 -8.92
CA GLU A 35 -6.13 8.76 -8.98
C GLU A 35 -6.52 9.52 -10.25
N ASN A 36 -7.27 8.92 -11.17
CA ASN A 36 -7.74 9.60 -12.37
C ASN A 36 -8.74 10.72 -11.97
N PRO A 37 -8.79 11.82 -12.74
CA PRO A 37 -9.76 12.89 -12.50
C PRO A 37 -11.20 12.35 -12.49
N ASN A 38 -12.03 12.91 -11.61
CA ASN A 38 -13.45 12.62 -11.49
C ASN A 38 -13.82 11.18 -11.05
N ILE A 39 -12.85 10.34 -10.64
CA ILE A 39 -13.15 9.03 -10.03
C ILE A 39 -13.49 9.18 -8.54
N PHE A 40 -12.66 9.93 -7.82
CA PHE A 40 -12.87 10.27 -6.41
C PHE A 40 -12.67 11.76 -6.19
N SER A 41 -13.35 12.31 -5.18
CA SER A 41 -13.13 13.68 -4.76
C SER A 41 -11.72 13.84 -4.14
N PRO A 42 -11.16 15.06 -4.10
CA PRO A 42 -9.88 15.31 -3.43
C PRO A 42 -9.87 14.86 -1.95
N ALA A 43 -11.01 14.98 -1.26
CA ALA A 43 -11.16 14.52 0.11
C ALA A 43 -11.09 12.99 0.21
N GLN A 44 -11.78 12.27 -0.68
CA GLN A 44 -11.75 10.80 -0.74
C GLN A 44 -10.35 10.28 -1.12
N LEU A 45 -9.65 10.92 -2.06
CA LEU A 45 -8.27 10.59 -2.42
C LEU A 45 -7.30 10.76 -1.24
N THR A 46 -7.52 11.79 -0.43
CA THR A 46 -6.73 12.01 0.78
C THR A 46 -6.92 10.87 1.78
N GLU A 47 -8.14 10.34 1.91
CA GLU A 47 -8.40 9.16 2.75
C GLU A 47 -7.73 7.90 2.20
N PHE A 48 -7.80 7.63 0.89
CA PHE A 48 -7.09 6.47 0.30
C PHE A 48 -5.58 6.52 0.52
N LYS A 49 -4.96 7.70 0.39
CA LYS A 49 -3.50 7.86 0.58
C LYS A 49 -3.04 7.66 2.02
N LYS A 50 -3.93 7.72 3.01
CA LYS A 50 -3.63 7.39 4.42
C LYS A 50 -3.65 5.89 4.70
N THR A 51 -4.29 5.10 3.84
CA THR A 51 -4.47 3.67 4.08
C THR A 51 -3.13 2.93 4.06
N SER A 52 -3.07 1.82 4.82
CA SER A 52 -1.92 0.93 4.83
C SER A 52 -2.38 -0.52 5.02
N LEU A 53 -1.58 -1.48 4.54
CA LEU A 53 -1.86 -2.90 4.78
C LEU A 53 -1.81 -3.24 6.28
N SER A 54 -0.91 -2.58 7.04
CA SER A 54 -0.85 -2.71 8.50
C SER A 54 -2.17 -2.32 9.15
N ARG A 55 -2.77 -1.22 8.70
CA ARG A 55 -4.08 -0.77 9.17
C ARG A 55 -5.20 -1.75 8.79
N LEU A 56 -5.17 -2.28 7.57
CA LEU A 56 -6.15 -3.27 7.11
C LEU A 56 -6.14 -4.54 8.00
N LEU A 57 -4.94 -4.99 8.39
CA LEU A 57 -4.78 -6.13 9.30
C LEU A 57 -5.34 -5.83 10.70
N CYS A 58 -5.16 -4.62 11.22
CA CYS A 58 -5.75 -4.21 12.50
C CYS A 58 -7.28 -4.21 12.47
N ASP A 59 -7.88 -3.77 11.37
CA ASP A 59 -9.34 -3.62 11.27
C ASP A 59 -10.09 -4.93 11.06
N ASN A 60 -9.40 -5.95 10.53
CA ASN A 60 -10.02 -7.22 10.12
C ASN A 60 -9.44 -8.44 10.82
N GLY A 61 -8.40 -8.28 11.63
CA GLY A 61 -7.73 -9.37 12.32
C GLY A 61 -8.24 -9.61 13.74
N ASP A 62 -8.54 -10.85 14.07
CA ASP A 62 -8.97 -11.22 15.41
C ASP A 62 -7.87 -10.99 16.45
N ARG A 63 -8.15 -10.13 17.43
CA ARG A 63 -7.25 -9.81 18.56
C ARG A 63 -5.88 -9.27 18.13
N ILE A 64 -5.76 -8.72 16.92
CA ILE A 64 -4.56 -8.03 16.47
C ILE A 64 -4.55 -6.61 17.06
N THR A 65 -3.60 -6.34 17.97
CA THR A 65 -3.46 -5.02 18.60
C THR A 65 -2.15 -4.31 18.24
N LYS A 66 -1.22 -5.04 17.61
CA LYS A 66 0.09 -4.55 17.15
C LYS A 66 0.43 -5.18 15.80
N VAL A 67 1.02 -4.38 14.93
CA VAL A 67 1.41 -4.77 13.57
C VAL A 67 2.74 -4.11 13.20
N PRO A 68 3.49 -4.64 12.23
CA PRO A 68 4.64 -3.92 11.69
C PRO A 68 4.21 -2.54 11.18
N SER A 69 5.01 -1.50 11.42
CA SER A 69 4.70 -0.13 10.96
C SER A 69 4.58 -0.07 9.43
N THR A 70 5.37 -0.88 8.74
CA THR A 70 5.29 -1.11 7.29
C THR A 70 5.15 -2.62 7.04
N ALA A 71 3.97 -3.09 6.66
CA ALA A 71 3.65 -4.52 6.54
C ALA A 71 4.58 -5.34 5.61
N PHE A 72 5.25 -4.69 4.65
CA PHE A 72 6.17 -5.36 3.71
C PHE A 72 7.60 -5.50 4.25
N LEU A 73 7.92 -4.85 5.37
CA LEU A 73 9.26 -4.90 5.97
C LEU A 73 9.21 -5.73 7.26
N LEU A 74 10.27 -6.50 7.46
CA LEU A 74 10.47 -7.18 8.73
C LEU A 74 10.74 -6.13 9.82
N PRO A 75 10.08 -6.23 10.99
CA PRO A 75 10.47 -5.47 12.16
C PRO A 75 11.93 -5.75 12.53
N PHE A 76 12.65 -4.74 13.00
CA PHE A 76 14.02 -4.88 13.46
C PHE A 76 14.06 -4.94 14.99
N ALA A 77 15.17 -5.44 15.55
CA ALA A 77 15.33 -5.55 16.99
C ALA A 77 15.15 -4.19 17.67
N GLY A 78 14.13 -4.07 18.54
CA GLY A 78 13.83 -2.85 19.28
C GLY A 78 12.87 -1.87 18.59
N GLY A 79 12.30 -2.18 17.42
CA GLY A 79 11.38 -1.26 16.74
C GLY A 79 10.60 -1.87 15.57
N GLY A 80 9.99 -1.00 14.75
CA GLY A 80 9.28 -1.40 13.53
C GLY A 80 7.90 -2.03 13.75
N VAL A 81 7.34 -1.91 14.96
CA VAL A 81 5.98 -2.33 15.31
C VAL A 81 5.22 -1.13 15.86
N SER A 82 3.97 -0.96 15.42
CA SER A 82 3.06 0.10 15.88
C SER A 82 1.81 -0.51 16.51
N ALA A 83 1.24 0.20 17.49
CA ALA A 83 -0.07 -0.19 18.02
C ALA A 83 -1.16 0.16 17.01
N CYS A 84 -2.19 -0.68 16.89
CA CYS A 84 -3.30 -0.45 15.96
C CYS A 84 -4.01 0.88 16.20
N ALA A 85 -4.08 1.33 17.46
CA ALA A 85 -4.69 2.61 17.85
C ALA A 85 -3.93 3.85 17.35
N GLU A 86 -2.65 3.70 17.00
CA GLU A 86 -1.81 4.80 16.51
C GLU A 86 -1.85 4.91 14.97
N LEU A 87 -2.39 3.89 14.29
CA LEU A 87 -2.44 3.87 12.83
C LEU A 87 -3.64 4.67 12.31
N PRO A 88 -3.44 5.51 11.28
CA PRO A 88 -4.51 6.32 10.71
C PRO A 88 -5.65 5.42 10.18
N GLN A 89 -6.88 5.78 10.51
CA GLN A 89 -8.09 5.10 10.01
C GLN A 89 -8.59 5.80 8.75
N LEU A 90 -9.25 5.05 7.86
CA LEU A 90 -9.96 5.60 6.72
C LEU A 90 -11.24 6.30 7.21
N ASP A 91 -11.38 7.61 6.98
CA ASP A 91 -12.61 8.33 7.32
C ASP A 91 -13.68 8.14 6.22
N LEU A 92 -14.59 7.18 6.42
CA LEU A 92 -15.68 6.90 5.49
C LEU A 92 -16.76 7.99 5.46
N ASN A 93 -16.74 8.98 6.36
CA ASN A 93 -17.69 10.10 6.28
C ASN A 93 -17.48 10.95 5.02
N LYS A 94 -16.33 10.82 4.33
CA LYS A 94 -16.09 11.47 3.02
C LYS A 94 -16.92 10.89 1.87
N TRP A 95 -17.71 9.86 2.11
CA TRP A 95 -18.65 9.25 1.17
C TRP A 95 -20.12 9.48 1.56
N GLN A 96 -20.38 10.26 2.61
CA GLN A 96 -21.75 10.66 2.93
C GLN A 96 -22.28 11.64 1.87
N GLU A 97 -23.53 11.41 1.47
CA GLU A 97 -24.32 12.27 0.57
C GLU A 97 -25.14 13.29 1.37
#